data_AF-A0A537E9P2-F1
#
_entry.id   AF-A0A537E9P2-F1
#
_cell.length_a   1.000
_cell.length_b   1.000
_cell.length_c   1.000
_cell.angle_alpha   90.00
_cell.angle_beta   90.00
_cell.angle_gamma   90.00
#
_symmetry.space_group_name_H-M   'P 1'
#
loop_
_entity.id
_entity.type
_entity.pdbx_description
1 polymer ?
#
loop_
_entity_poly.entity_id
_entity_poly.type
_entity_poly.pdbx_seq_one_letter_code
_entity_poly.pdbx_strand_id
1 'polypeptide(L)'
;MRKASELAQNERAEKTLLAIKECKSYLEDVEKELSRMSKKFSNKEIGQGVGFAVTGIHEALTYLAIVKRVIEKTERIVAKKHIVSDKETDYSPRDP
;
A
#
# COMPACT_ATOMS: atom_id res chain seq x y z
N MET A 1 19.44 8.65 -26.62
CA MET A 1 19.51 7.90 -25.34
C MET A 1 18.50 8.36 -24.29
N ARG A 2 18.24 9.66 -24.08
CA ARG A 2 17.26 10.15 -23.05
C ARG A 2 15.84 9.56 -23.16
N LYS A 3 15.21 9.64 -24.33
CA LYS A 3 13.84 9.10 -24.56
C LYS A 3 13.66 7.62 -24.20
N ALA A 4 14.67 6.78 -24.41
CA ALA A 4 14.60 5.35 -24.06
C ALA A 4 14.74 5.11 -22.54
N SER A 5 15.49 5.97 -21.85
CA SER A 5 15.64 5.93 -20.38
C SER A 5 14.35 6.38 -19.68
N GLU A 6 13.67 7.39 -20.22
CA GLU A 6 12.40 7.92 -19.69
C GLU A 6 11.26 6.91 -19.84
N LEU A 7 11.14 6.26 -21.01
CA LEU A 7 10.20 5.15 -21.23
C LEU A 7 10.38 4.01 -20.23
N ALA A 8 11.63 3.60 -19.98
CA ALA A 8 11.94 2.55 -19.01
C ALA A 8 11.65 2.97 -17.55
N GLN A 9 11.72 4.27 -17.22
CA GLN A 9 11.37 4.80 -15.91
C GLN A 9 9.86 4.86 -15.70
N ASN A 10 9.10 5.27 -16.72
CA ASN A 10 7.63 5.29 -16.67
C ASN A 10 7.06 3.87 -16.55
N GLU A 11 7.52 2.93 -17.38
CA GLU A 11 7.10 1.52 -17.30
C GLU A 11 7.39 0.91 -15.92
N ARG A 12 8.55 1.24 -15.32
CA ARG A 12 8.90 0.82 -13.96
C ARG A 12 7.95 1.41 -12.93
N ALA A 13 7.61 2.70 -13.05
CA ALA A 13 6.70 3.36 -12.14
C ALA A 13 5.27 2.79 -12.23
N GLU A 14 4.77 2.51 -13.44
CA GLU A 14 3.47 1.83 -13.65
C GLU A 14 3.43 0.45 -13.00
N LYS A 15 4.44 -0.40 -13.26
CA LYS A 15 4.56 -1.72 -12.61
C LYS A 15 4.61 -1.60 -11.09
N THR A 16 5.31 -0.60 -10.58
CA THR A 16 5.39 -0.34 -9.14
C THR A 16 4.04 0.06 -8.56
N LEU A 17 3.29 0.95 -9.23
CA LEU A 17 1.95 1.36 -8.81
C LEU A 17 0.96 0.19 -8.83
N LEU A 18 1.05 -0.69 -9.84
CA LEU A 18 0.25 -1.90 -9.90
C LEU A 18 0.53 -2.83 -8.71
N ALA A 19 1.80 -3.11 -8.43
CA ALA A 19 2.20 -3.94 -7.29
C ALA A 19 1.74 -3.34 -5.94
N ILE A 20 1.78 -2.02 -5.79
CA ILE A 20 1.25 -1.32 -4.61
C ILE A 20 -0.26 -1.54 -4.49
N LYS A 21 -1.01 -1.45 -5.59
CA LYS A 21 -2.46 -1.68 -5.60
C LYS A 21 -2.82 -3.11 -5.19
N GLU A 22 -2.11 -4.10 -5.71
CA GLU A 22 -2.26 -5.51 -5.33
C GLU A 22 -1.95 -5.72 -3.84
N CYS A 23 -0.85 -5.13 -3.36
CA CYS A 23 -0.47 -5.20 -1.95
C CYS A 23 -1.54 -4.58 -1.04
N LYS A 24 -2.11 -3.43 -1.40
CA LYS A 24 -3.22 -2.83 -0.64
C LYS A 24 -4.43 -3.75 -0.55
N SER A 25 -4.84 -4.36 -1.67
CA SER A 25 -5.96 -5.30 -1.71
C SER A 25 -5.72 -6.50 -0.77
N TYR A 26 -4.52 -7.06 -0.81
CA TYR A 26 -4.14 -8.15 0.09
C TYR A 26 -4.23 -7.73 1.57
N LEU A 27 -3.73 -6.55 1.92
CA LEU A 27 -3.79 -6.05 3.30
C LEU A 27 -5.21 -5.70 3.78
N GLU A 28 -6.12 -5.35 2.87
CA GLU A 28 -7.56 -5.22 3.20
C GLU A 28 -8.17 -6.56 3.56
N ASP A 29 -7.84 -7.63 2.85
CA ASP A 29 -8.36 -8.96 3.16
C ASP A 29 -7.79 -9.50 4.48
N VAL A 30 -6.50 -9.29 4.74
CA VAL A 30 -5.88 -9.59 6.04
C VAL A 30 -6.57 -8.83 7.18
N GLU A 31 -6.86 -7.53 7.00
CA GLU A 31 -7.58 -6.74 8.01
C GLU A 31 -8.97 -7.31 8.31
N LYS A 32 -9.71 -7.71 7.25
CA LYS A 32 -11.04 -8.33 7.40
C LYS A 32 -10.95 -9.64 8.17
N GLU A 33 -9.96 -10.48 7.88
CA GLU A 33 -9.76 -11.76 8.57
C GLU A 33 -9.40 -11.56 10.05
N LEU A 34 -8.44 -10.68 10.34
CA LEU A 34 -8.06 -10.34 11.71
C LEU A 34 -9.23 -9.75 12.50
N SER A 35 -10.03 -8.87 11.88
CA SER A 35 -11.22 -8.29 12.51
C SER A 35 -12.28 -9.36 12.82
N ARG A 36 -12.50 -10.31 11.91
CA ARG A 36 -13.40 -11.45 12.13
C ARG A 36 -12.88 -12.35 13.25
N MET A 37 -11.58 -12.61 13.29
CA MET A 37 -10.94 -13.36 14.37
C MET A 37 -11.11 -12.65 15.71
N SER A 38 -10.81 -11.35 15.78
CA SER A 38 -10.97 -10.55 17.01
C SER A 38 -12.38 -10.69 17.59
N LYS A 39 -13.41 -10.54 16.75
CA LYS A 39 -14.81 -10.71 17.17
C LYS A 39 -15.11 -12.13 17.67
N LYS A 40 -14.62 -13.15 16.97
CA LYS A 40 -14.83 -14.56 17.36
C LYS A 40 -14.15 -14.89 18.69
N PHE A 41 -12.91 -14.44 18.87
CA PHE A 41 -12.17 -14.65 20.11
C PHE A 41 -12.75 -13.82 21.24
N SER A 42 -13.13 -12.56 21.05
CA SER A 42 -13.77 -11.75 22.10
C SER A 42 -15.01 -12.43 22.68
N ASN A 43 -15.87 -13.01 21.84
CA ASN A 43 -17.05 -13.74 22.32
C ASN A 43 -16.69 -15.00 23.13
N LYS A 44 -15.58 -15.67 22.76
CA LYS A 44 -15.11 -16.89 23.42
C LYS A 44 -14.34 -16.60 24.71
N GLU A 45 -13.50 -15.57 24.69
CA GLU A 45 -12.62 -15.12 25.76
C GLU A 45 -13.43 -14.47 26.91
N ILE A 46 -14.50 -13.73 26.61
CA ILE A 46 -15.47 -13.27 27.64
C ILE A 46 -16.10 -14.46 28.37
N GLY A 47 -16.42 -15.54 27.65
CA GLY A 47 -16.99 -16.75 28.24
C GLY A 47 -15.97 -17.62 29.02
N GLN A 48 -14.67 -17.39 28.83
CA GLN A 48 -13.59 -18.21 29.42
C GLN A 48 -12.72 -17.43 30.43
N GLY A 49 -12.85 -16.10 30.51
CA GLY A 49 -12.06 -15.26 31.42
C GLY A 49 -10.58 -15.11 31.05
N VAL A 50 -10.19 -15.42 29.81
CA VAL A 50 -8.79 -15.37 29.33
C VAL A 50 -8.72 -14.46 28.11
N GLY A 51 -7.85 -13.43 28.10
CA GLY A 51 -7.83 -12.36 27.08
C GLY A 51 -6.56 -12.24 26.21
N PHE A 52 -5.73 -13.27 26.18
CA PHE A 52 -4.40 -13.22 25.54
C PHE A 52 -4.50 -13.21 24.00
N ALA A 53 -5.44 -13.95 23.41
CA ALA A 53 -5.56 -14.03 21.96
C ALA A 53 -6.16 -12.74 21.36
N VAL A 54 -7.16 -12.13 22.00
CA VAL A 54 -7.72 -10.84 21.55
C VAL A 54 -6.68 -9.73 21.62
N THR A 55 -5.81 -9.73 22.64
CA THR A 55 -4.73 -8.73 22.75
C THR A 55 -3.77 -8.83 21.57
N GLY A 56 -3.29 -10.04 21.25
CA GLY A 56 -2.40 -10.25 20.10
C GLY A 56 -3.03 -9.86 18.75
N ILE A 57 -4.34 -10.07 18.58
CA ILE A 57 -5.05 -9.67 17.36
C ILE A 57 -5.16 -8.14 17.26
N HIS A 58 -5.42 -7.43 18.36
CA HIS A 58 -5.44 -5.96 18.36
C HIS A 58 -4.07 -5.36 18.05
N GLU A 59 -2.99 -5.96 18.55
CA GLU A 59 -1.63 -5.55 18.20
C GLU A 59 -1.35 -5.76 16.70
N ALA A 60 -1.72 -6.92 16.14
CA ALA A 60 -1.57 -7.19 14.71
C ALA A 60 -2.32 -6.16 13.84
N LEU A 61 -3.56 -5.81 14.21
CA LEU A 61 -4.34 -4.76 13.54
C LEU A 61 -3.65 -3.38 13.64
N THR A 62 -3.02 -3.08 14.78
CA THR A 62 -2.27 -1.83 14.97
C THR A 62 -1.04 -1.77 14.06
N TYR A 63 -0.26 -2.85 13.98
CA TYR A 63 0.87 -2.92 13.05
C TYR A 63 0.43 -2.84 11.60
N LEU A 64 -0.68 -3.48 11.24
CA LEU A 64 -1.24 -3.42 9.90
C LEU A 64 -1.59 -1.97 9.49
N ALA A 65 -2.14 -1.17 10.41
CA ALA A 65 -2.42 0.25 10.16
C ALA A 65 -1.15 1.05 9.84
N ILE A 66 -0.02 0.75 10.50
CA ILE A 66 1.27 1.38 10.21
C ILE A 66 1.76 0.99 8.81
N VAL A 67 1.71 -0.30 8.46
CA VAL A 67 2.11 -0.81 7.15
C VAL A 67 1.30 -0.15 6.03
N LYS A 68 -0.02 -0.03 6.19
CA LYS A 68 -0.90 0.65 5.21
C LYS A 68 -0.48 2.11 4.99
N ARG A 69 -0.16 2.86 6.05
CA ARG A 69 0.33 4.25 5.94
C ARG A 69 1.66 4.35 5.18
N VAL A 70 2.58 3.41 5.40
CA VAL A 70 3.87 3.35 4.67
C VAL A 70 3.63 3.10 3.18
N ILE A 71 2.71 2.20 2.83
CA ILE A 71 2.36 1.89 1.45
C ILE A 71 1.72 3.10 0.76
N GLU A 72 0.76 3.78 1.40
CA GLU A 72 0.18 5.01 0.88
C GLU A 72 1.23 6.10 0.63
N LYS A 73 2.18 6.27 1.55
CA LYS A 73 3.27 7.23 1.38
C LYS A 73 4.15 6.87 0.19
N THR A 74 4.46 5.58 0.04
CA THR A 74 5.25 5.04 -1.09
C THR A 74 4.54 5.28 -2.41
N GLU A 75 3.25 5.00 -2.50
CA GLU A 75 2.43 5.26 -3.68
C GLU A 75 2.48 6.73 -4.10
N ARG A 76 2.30 7.66 -3.16
CA ARG A 76 2.36 9.11 -3.44
C ARG A 76 3.73 9.52 -3.98
N ILE A 77 4.81 8.93 -3.48
CA ILE A 77 6.17 9.22 -3.97
C ILE A 77 6.35 8.71 -5.41
N VAL A 78 5.91 7.48 -5.69
CA VAL A 78 6.01 6.88 -7.03
C VAL A 78 5.14 7.65 -8.03
N ALA A 79 3.89 7.94 -7.68
CA ALA A 79 2.97 8.69 -8.54
C ALA A 79 3.48 10.11 -8.83
N LYS A 80 4.04 10.82 -7.84
CA LYS A 80 4.63 12.16 -8.07
C LYS A 80 5.83 12.11 -9.01
N LYS A 81 6.71 11.12 -8.86
CA LYS A 81 7.87 10.95 -9.75
C LYS A 81 7.43 10.65 -11.19
N HIS A 82 6.37 9.87 -11.37
CA HIS A 82 5.77 9.62 -12.68
C HIS A 82 5.24 10.91 -13.33
N ILE A 83 4.44 11.70 -12.60
CA ILE A 83 3.85 12.95 -13.14
C ILE A 83 4.93 13.97 -13.53
N VAL A 84 6.03 14.06 -12.77
CA VAL A 84 7.14 14.98 -13.08
C VAL A 84 7.86 14.55 -14.36
N SER A 85 8.08 13.24 -14.55
CA SER A 85 8.64 12.68 -15.79
C SER A 85 7.78 13.05 -17.01
N ASP A 86 6.45 12.90 -16.90
CA ASP A 86 5.53 13.22 -18.00
C ASP A 86 5.55 14.71 -18.37
N LYS A 87 5.68 15.61 -17.38
CA LYS A 87 5.72 17.06 -17.63
C LYS A 87 7.02 17.56 -18.25
N GLU A 88 8.16 16.90 -18.02
CA GLU A 88 9.42 17.26 -18.69
C GLU A 88 9.39 16.94 -20.19
N THR A 89 8.61 15.93 -20.60
CA THR A 89 8.49 15.57 -22.03
C THR A 89 7.66 16.54 -22.86
N ASP A 90 6.77 17.33 -22.23
CA ASP A 90 5.88 18.28 -22.91
C ASP A 90 6.54 19.66 -23.13
N TYR A 91 7.63 19.95 -22.42
CA TYR A 91 8.37 21.22 -22.49
C TYR A 91 9.62 21.16 -23.39
N SER A 92 9.70 20.23 -24.35
CA SER A 92 10.71 20.35 -25.41
C SER A 92 10.35 21.55 -26.29
N PRO A 93 11.17 22.62 -26.38
CA PRO A 93 10.91 23.71 -27.30
C PRO A 93 10.76 23.12 -28.70
N ARG A 94 9.64 23.38 -29.37
CA ARG A 94 9.58 23.20 -30.81
C ARG A 94 10.52 24.26 -31.39
N ASP A 95 11.68 23.81 -31.87
CA ASP A 95 12.56 24.68 -32.63
C ASP A 95 11.78 25.22 -33.87
N PRO A 96 11.87 26.52 -34.19
CA PRO A 96 11.12 27.17 -35.25
C PRO A 96 11.49 26.70 -36.67
#